data_AF-A0A1Q9A040-F1
#
_entry.id   AF-A0A1Q9A040-F1
#
_cell.length_a   1.000
_cell.length_b   1.000
_cell.length_c   1.000
_cell.angle_alpha   90.00
_cell.angle_beta   90.00
_cell.angle_gamma   90.00
#
_symmetry.space_group_name_H-M   'P 1'
#
loop_
_entity.id
_entity.type
_entity.pdbx_description
1 polymer ?
#
loop_
_entity_poly.entity_id
_entity_poly.type
_entity_poly.pdbx_seq_one_letter_code
_entity_poly.pdbx_strand_id
1 'polypeptide(L)'
;MSSTDWENDQTLFASLTGGQTVIDWFGFCPRFHDASLERLEIANGNVLLAIHAFRMTDELDKHGRFICDRHAIVTLRMRGVSGITLYGSAGSIIFDLKIRRLPSDEAATNWKTCAAPVKGDIEVTFDTSMGLYGTIYTKELGFGLQPMPK
;
A
#
# COMPACT_ATOMS: atom_id res chain seq x y z
N MET A 1 15.39 -6.00 -7.28
CA MET A 1 15.13 -6.47 -5.90
C MET A 1 15.98 -5.64 -4.95
N SER A 2 15.45 -4.51 -4.48
CA SER A 2 16.09 -3.73 -3.42
C SER A 2 15.60 -4.33 -2.10
N SER A 3 16.49 -5.02 -1.40
CA SER A 3 16.30 -5.41 0.01
C SER A 3 15.88 -4.15 0.79
N THR A 4 14.64 -4.14 1.24
CA THR A 4 14.15 -3.16 2.20
C THR A 4 13.59 -3.97 3.36
N ASP A 5 14.49 -4.42 4.25
CA ASP A 5 14.20 -5.14 5.50
C ASP A 5 13.58 -4.21 6.54
N TRP A 6 12.41 -3.68 6.25
CA TRP A 6 11.61 -2.98 7.25
C TRP A 6 10.16 -3.42 7.16
N GLU A 7 9.49 -3.38 8.30
CA GLU A 7 8.09 -3.75 8.48
C GLU A 7 7.24 -2.49 8.57
N ASN A 8 5.94 -2.60 8.31
CA ASN A 8 5.03 -1.49 8.54
C ASN A 8 5.13 -1.02 10.00
N ASP A 9 5.47 0.26 10.19
CA ASP A 9 5.40 0.90 11.49
C ASP A 9 3.92 1.03 11.88
N GLN A 10 3.47 0.15 12.78
CA GLN A 10 2.10 0.14 13.25
C GLN A 10 1.68 1.47 13.89
N THR A 11 2.60 2.18 14.54
CA THR A 11 2.30 3.49 15.16
C THR A 11 2.03 4.53 14.09
N LEU A 12 2.89 4.60 13.06
CA LEU A 12 2.65 5.46 11.91
C LEU A 12 1.35 5.10 11.21
N PHE A 13 1.15 3.82 10.89
CA PHE A 13 -0.04 3.34 10.18
C PHE A 13 -1.32 3.74 10.93
N ALA A 14 -1.39 3.47 12.24
CA ALA A 14 -2.52 3.83 13.08
C ALA A 14 -2.77 5.34 13.15
N SER A 15 -1.71 6.15 13.12
CA SER A 15 -1.80 7.62 13.18
C SER A 15 -2.33 8.27 11.89
N LEU A 16 -2.27 7.57 10.75
CA LEU A 16 -2.79 8.06 9.48
C LEU A 16 -4.32 8.00 9.47
N THR A 17 -4.95 8.97 8.79
CA THR A 17 -6.42 9.05 8.70
C THR A 17 -7.01 7.73 8.20
N GLY A 18 -7.89 7.10 8.99
CA GLY A 18 -8.52 5.82 8.66
C GLY A 18 -7.64 4.58 8.87
N GLY A 19 -6.37 4.74 9.23
CA GLY A 19 -5.42 3.63 9.43
C GLY A 19 -5.81 2.74 10.61
N GLN A 20 -6.24 3.32 11.73
CA GLN A 20 -6.75 2.53 12.87
C GLN A 20 -7.98 1.70 12.49
N THR A 21 -8.90 2.25 11.68
CA THR A 21 -10.08 1.50 11.20
C THR A 21 -9.70 0.29 10.35
N VAL A 22 -8.65 0.41 9.53
CA VAL A 22 -8.10 -0.72 8.78
C VAL A 22 -7.51 -1.77 9.73
N ILE A 23 -6.74 -1.35 10.73
CA ILE A 23 -6.17 -2.25 11.75
C ILE A 23 -7.27 -2.98 12.51
N ASP A 24 -8.30 -2.28 12.98
CA ASP A 24 -9.41 -2.87 13.72
C ASP A 24 -10.20 -3.88 12.86
N TRP A 25 -10.36 -3.58 11.57
CA TRP A 25 -11.02 -4.47 10.63
C TRP A 25 -10.21 -5.75 10.40
N PHE A 26 -8.89 -5.71 10.19
CA PHE A 26 -8.12 -6.94 9.98
C PHE A 26 -7.67 -7.60 11.29
N GLY A 27 -7.64 -6.88 12.41
CA GLY A 27 -7.09 -7.30 13.69
C GLY A 27 -5.55 -7.21 13.77
N PHE A 28 -4.89 -6.65 12.76
CA PHE A 28 -3.44 -6.44 12.69
C PHE A 28 -3.12 -5.33 11.67
N CYS A 29 -1.89 -4.84 11.67
CA CYS A 29 -1.41 -3.89 10.65
C CYS A 29 -1.13 -4.66 9.34
N PRO A 30 -1.95 -4.50 8.28
CA PRO A 30 -1.83 -5.33 7.11
C PRO A 30 -0.63 -4.94 6.24
N ARG A 31 -0.03 -5.94 5.59
CA ARG A 31 0.91 -5.78 4.47
C ARG A 31 0.25 -6.07 3.11
N PHE A 32 -1.04 -6.42 3.16
CA PHE A 32 -1.87 -6.71 1.99
C PHE A 32 -1.33 -7.84 1.08
N HIS A 33 -0.63 -8.82 1.66
CA HIS A 33 -0.21 -10.03 0.94
C HIS A 33 -1.42 -10.73 0.29
N ASP A 34 -1.26 -11.15 -0.96
CA ASP A 34 -2.28 -11.74 -1.85
C ASP A 34 -3.47 -10.82 -2.19
N ALA A 35 -3.42 -9.53 -1.84
CA ALA A 35 -4.44 -8.57 -2.24
C ALA A 35 -4.33 -8.27 -3.75
N SER A 36 -5.46 -8.11 -4.44
CA SER A 36 -5.47 -7.65 -5.83
C SER A 36 -5.52 -6.13 -5.92
N LEU A 37 -4.74 -5.56 -6.83
CA LEU A 37 -4.84 -4.15 -7.19
C LEU A 37 -6.00 -3.94 -8.15
N GLU A 38 -7.10 -3.37 -7.66
CA GLU A 38 -8.33 -3.17 -8.43
C GLU A 38 -8.34 -1.84 -9.19
N ARG A 39 -7.72 -0.80 -8.63
CA ARG A 39 -7.70 0.54 -9.23
C ARG A 39 -6.45 1.31 -8.86
N LEU A 40 -5.83 1.93 -9.86
CA LEU A 40 -4.82 2.96 -9.70
C LEU A 40 -5.24 4.18 -10.51
N GLU A 41 -5.35 5.33 -9.86
CA GLU A 41 -5.61 6.61 -10.52
C GLU A 41 -4.58 7.65 -10.13
N ILE A 42 -4.08 8.36 -11.14
CA ILE A 42 -3.14 9.47 -10.99
C ILE A 42 -3.79 10.70 -11.62
N ALA A 43 -4.11 11.71 -10.82
CA ALA A 43 -4.77 12.91 -11.31
C ALA A 43 -4.50 14.12 -10.41
N ASN A 44 -4.19 15.27 -11.01
CA ASN A 44 -4.07 16.57 -10.34
C ASN A 44 -3.19 16.55 -9.07
N GLY A 45 -2.04 15.87 -9.13
CA GLY A 45 -1.10 15.77 -7.99
C GLY A 45 -1.53 14.79 -6.89
N ASN A 46 -2.53 13.96 -7.14
CA ASN A 46 -3.04 12.95 -6.22
C ASN A 46 -2.93 11.56 -6.83
N VAL A 47 -2.81 10.55 -5.96
CA VAL A 47 -2.92 9.14 -6.34
C VAL A 47 -3.96 8.44 -5.48
N LEU A 48 -4.77 7.60 -6.11
CA LEU A 48 -5.69 6.68 -5.44
C LEU A 48 -5.30 5.26 -5.81
N LEU A 49 -5.09 4.43 -4.78
CA LEU A 49 -4.88 2.99 -4.91
C LEU A 49 -6.05 2.28 -4.23
N ALA A 50 -6.79 1.43 -4.94
CA ALA A 50 -7.81 0.57 -4.35
C ALA A 50 -7.37 -0.88 -4.46
N ILE A 51 -7.28 -1.55 -3.32
CA ILE A 51 -6.85 -2.95 -3.21
C ILE A 51 -7.99 -3.77 -2.61
N HIS A 52 -8.26 -4.94 -3.19
CA HIS A 52 -9.14 -5.92 -2.58
C HIS A 52 -8.31 -6.85 -1.72
N ALA A 53 -8.51 -6.75 -0.41
CA ALA A 53 -7.77 -7.50 0.59
C ALA A 53 -8.70 -8.31 1.50
N PHE A 54 -8.15 -9.30 2.15
CA PHE A 54 -8.82 -10.16 3.12
C PHE A 54 -7.86 -10.51 4.24
N ARG A 55 -8.41 -11.02 5.35
CA ARG A 55 -7.62 -11.70 6.37
C ARG A 55 -7.56 -13.18 6.06
N MET A 56 -6.36 -13.70 5.88
CA MET A 56 -6.12 -15.14 5.87
C MET A 56 -6.10 -15.64 7.32
N THR A 57 -6.93 -16.64 7.62
CA THR A 57 -6.96 -17.30 8.94
C THR A 57 -6.02 -18.50 8.96
N ASP A 58 -5.78 -19.08 10.12
CA ASP A 58 -5.04 -20.34 10.31
C ASP A 58 -5.92 -21.59 10.13
N GLU A 59 -7.23 -21.41 9.90
CA GLU A 59 -8.18 -22.50 9.65
C GLU A 59 -8.15 -22.93 8.16
N LEU A 60 -8.30 -24.24 7.91
CA LEU A 60 -8.38 -24.80 6.56
C LEU A 60 -9.81 -25.17 6.19
N ASP A 61 -10.18 -24.95 4.93
CA ASP A 61 -11.42 -25.46 4.34
C ASP A 61 -11.35 -26.97 4.06
N LYS A 62 -12.46 -27.55 3.59
CA LYS A 62 -12.55 -28.98 3.23
C LYS A 62 -11.58 -29.43 2.12
N HIS A 63 -10.90 -28.50 1.46
CA HIS A 63 -9.92 -28.75 0.41
C HIS A 63 -8.48 -28.47 0.88
N GLY A 64 -8.27 -28.17 2.16
CA GLY A 64 -6.94 -27.88 2.71
C GLY A 64 -6.42 -26.49 2.38
N ARG A 65 -7.29 -25.53 2.05
CA ARG A 65 -6.93 -24.13 1.75
C ARG A 65 -7.27 -23.24 2.94
N PHE A 66 -6.42 -22.25 3.24
CA PHE A 66 -6.71 -21.28 4.31
C PHE A 66 -8.05 -20.57 4.06
N ILE A 67 -8.86 -20.47 5.10
CA ILE A 67 -10.11 -19.72 5.07
C ILE A 67 -9.77 -18.24 5.12
N CYS A 68 -10.23 -17.49 4.11
CA CYS A 68 -10.13 -16.04 4.08
C CYS A 68 -11.45 -15.41 4.56
N ASP A 69 -11.36 -14.44 5.47
CA ASP A 69 -12.50 -13.67 5.96
C ASP A 69 -12.21 -12.16 5.93
N ARG A 70 -13.17 -11.35 6.40
CA ARG A 70 -13.05 -9.89 6.47
C ARG A 70 -12.59 -9.24 5.15
N HIS A 71 -13.17 -9.68 4.04
CA HIS A 71 -12.91 -9.10 2.72
C HIS A 71 -13.29 -7.61 2.71
N ALA A 72 -12.44 -6.78 2.11
CA ALA A 72 -12.68 -5.35 1.98
C ALA A 72 -11.94 -4.75 0.78
N ILE A 73 -12.53 -3.71 0.19
CA ILE A 73 -11.78 -2.76 -0.63
C ILE A 73 -11.15 -1.73 0.32
N VAL A 74 -9.83 -1.73 0.37
CA VAL A 74 -9.05 -0.70 1.08
C VAL A 74 -8.56 0.31 0.05
N THR A 75 -8.88 1.58 0.27
CA THR A 75 -8.47 2.67 -0.62
C THR A 75 -7.41 3.53 0.05
N LEU A 76 -6.21 3.60 -0.51
CA LEU A 76 -5.18 4.55 -0.12
C LEU A 76 -5.35 5.81 -0.97
N ARG A 77 -5.52 6.96 -0.30
CA ARG A 77 -5.64 8.28 -0.90
C ARG A 77 -4.39 9.08 -0.55
N MET A 78 -3.58 9.37 -1.57
CA MET A 78 -2.32 10.07 -1.47
C MET A 78 -2.47 11.47 -2.07
N ARG A 79 -2.12 12.51 -1.31
CA ARG A 79 -2.25 13.92 -1.73
C ARG A 79 -0.92 14.65 -1.65
N GLY A 80 -0.69 15.56 -2.59
CA GLY A 80 0.60 16.22 -2.72
C GLY A 80 1.68 15.19 -3.05
N VAL A 81 1.46 14.41 -4.10
CA VAL A 81 2.40 13.38 -4.54
C VAL A 81 3.66 14.04 -5.08
N SER A 82 4.79 13.78 -4.43
CA SER A 82 6.10 14.37 -4.75
C SER A 82 6.92 13.51 -5.70
N GLY A 83 6.59 12.23 -5.83
CA GLY A 83 7.29 11.32 -6.72
C GLY A 83 6.55 10.00 -6.94
N ILE A 84 6.73 9.42 -8.13
CA ILE A 84 6.17 8.11 -8.53
C ILE A 84 7.24 7.34 -9.29
N THR A 85 7.50 6.10 -8.89
CA THR A 85 8.25 5.10 -9.65
C THR A 85 7.41 3.85 -9.78
N LEU A 86 7.02 3.48 -11.00
CA LEU A 86 6.16 2.32 -11.26
C LEU A 86 6.69 1.51 -12.42
N TYR A 87 6.67 0.19 -12.28
CA TYR A 87 7.19 -0.76 -13.24
C TYR A 87 6.25 -1.96 -13.36
N GLY A 88 6.16 -2.58 -14.53
CA GLY A 88 5.34 -3.77 -14.75
C GLY A 88 4.01 -3.50 -15.45
N SER A 89 3.07 -4.44 -15.30
CA SER A 89 1.78 -4.45 -16.01
C SER A 89 0.60 -4.27 -15.05
N ALA A 90 -0.57 -3.86 -15.56
CA ALA A 90 -1.69 -3.43 -14.72
C ALA A 90 -2.32 -4.54 -13.85
N GLY A 91 -2.26 -5.81 -14.25
CA GLY A 91 -2.83 -6.91 -13.48
C GLY A 91 -1.90 -7.31 -12.34
N SER A 92 -2.24 -6.94 -11.10
CA SER A 92 -1.29 -7.01 -9.98
C SER A 92 -1.81 -7.73 -8.75
N ILE A 93 -1.00 -8.66 -8.23
CA ILE A 93 -1.20 -9.31 -6.92
C ILE A 93 -0.10 -8.83 -5.98
N ILE A 94 -0.48 -8.16 -4.91
CA ILE A 94 0.42 -7.63 -3.90
C ILE A 94 1.12 -8.78 -3.19
N PHE A 95 2.45 -8.79 -3.25
CA PHE A 95 3.27 -9.62 -2.38
C PHE A 95 3.44 -8.91 -1.04
N ASP A 96 3.71 -7.61 -1.09
CA ASP A 96 4.00 -6.83 0.09
C ASP A 96 3.74 -5.34 -0.14
N LEU A 97 3.20 -4.64 0.84
CA LEU A 97 3.02 -3.19 0.83
C LEU A 97 3.50 -2.60 2.15
N LYS A 98 4.42 -1.65 2.02
CA LYS A 98 5.13 -1.01 3.11
C LYS A 98 4.95 0.50 3.11
N ILE A 99 4.80 1.09 4.29
CA ILE A 99 4.57 2.51 4.52
C ILE A 99 5.51 3.02 5.60
N ARG A 100 6.30 4.04 5.27
CA ARG A 100 7.16 4.74 6.23
C ARG A 100 7.22 6.23 5.97
N ARG A 101 7.82 6.95 6.92
CA ARG A 101 8.37 8.28 6.67
C ARG A 101 9.73 8.14 6.00
N LEU A 102 9.95 8.87 4.92
CA LEU A 102 11.20 8.89 4.18
C LEU A 102 12.32 9.42 5.09
N PRO A 103 13.39 8.65 5.36
CA PRO A 103 14.37 9.00 6.38
C PRO A 103 15.37 10.08 5.94
N SER A 104 15.54 10.27 4.63
CA SER A 104 16.48 11.21 4.01
C SER A 104 15.94 11.70 2.67
N ASP A 105 16.46 12.81 2.16
CA ASP A 105 16.08 13.29 0.83
C ASP A 105 16.50 12.29 -0.26
N GLU A 106 15.66 12.15 -1.28
CA GLU A 106 16.00 11.39 -2.48
C GLU A 106 17.04 12.16 -3.33
N ALA A 107 17.90 11.42 -4.02
CA ALA A 107 18.88 12.04 -4.89
C ALA A 107 18.19 12.74 -6.08
N ALA A 108 18.41 14.06 -6.22
CA ALA A 108 17.83 14.86 -7.30
C ALA A 108 18.11 14.30 -8.71
N THR A 109 19.23 13.58 -8.89
CA THR A 109 19.58 12.92 -10.17
C THR A 109 18.59 11.84 -10.59
N ASN A 110 17.82 11.27 -9.66
CA ASN A 110 16.80 10.26 -9.94
C ASN A 110 15.47 10.87 -10.44
N TRP A 111 15.29 12.19 -10.29
CA TRP A 111 14.03 12.90 -10.51
C TRP A 111 14.18 13.98 -11.58
N LYS A 112 14.17 13.57 -12.85
CA LYS A 112 14.47 14.47 -13.97
C LYS A 112 13.35 15.46 -14.31
N THR A 113 12.12 15.16 -13.89
CA THR A 113 10.91 15.89 -14.30
C THR A 113 10.23 16.62 -13.14
N CYS A 114 10.74 16.48 -11.91
CA CYS A 114 10.20 17.13 -10.72
C CYS A 114 11.30 17.28 -9.65
N ALA A 115 11.01 18.04 -8.60
CA ALA A 115 11.85 18.00 -7.41
C ALA A 115 11.79 16.60 -6.79
N ALA A 116 12.91 16.16 -6.21
CA ALA A 116 12.97 14.88 -5.52
C ALA A 116 12.08 14.89 -4.26
N PRO A 117 11.49 13.74 -3.87
CA PRO A 117 10.93 13.53 -2.55
C PRO A 117 11.94 13.88 -1.46
N VAL A 118 11.44 14.45 -0.36
CA VAL A 118 12.28 14.95 0.73
C VAL A 118 11.98 14.20 2.02
N LYS A 119 12.95 14.22 2.93
CA LYS A 119 12.82 13.64 4.26
C LYS A 119 11.49 14.04 4.91
N GLY A 120 10.78 13.06 5.46
CA GLY A 120 9.48 13.23 6.09
C GLY A 120 8.27 13.00 5.18
N ASP A 121 8.46 12.94 3.86
CA ASP A 121 7.43 12.45 2.95
C ASP A 121 7.01 11.02 3.32
N ILE A 122 5.77 10.65 3.03
CA ILE A 122 5.28 9.28 3.21
C ILE A 122 5.69 8.50 1.97
N GLU A 123 6.47 7.45 2.18
CA GLU A 123 6.85 6.49 1.17
C GLU A 123 5.90 5.29 1.25
N VAL A 124 5.14 5.07 0.18
CA VAL A 124 4.28 3.89 -0.01
C VAL A 124 4.92 3.03 -1.08
N THR A 125 5.51 1.92 -0.68
CA THR A 125 6.17 0.96 -1.59
C THR A 125 5.37 -0.32 -1.62
N PHE A 126 5.15 -0.87 -2.81
CA PHE A 126 4.52 -2.17 -2.96
C PHE A 126 5.27 -3.03 -3.96
N ASP A 127 5.56 -4.26 -3.54
CA ASP A 127 6.07 -5.34 -4.38
C ASP A 127 4.92 -6.27 -4.74
N THR A 128 5.03 -6.90 -5.90
CA THR A 128 3.99 -7.79 -6.42
C THR A 128 4.55 -9.15 -6.80
N SER A 129 3.77 -10.20 -6.54
CA SER A 129 4.05 -11.55 -7.02
C SER A 129 3.94 -11.60 -8.56
N MET A 130 3.10 -10.74 -9.11
CA MET A 130 2.96 -10.45 -10.54
C MET A 130 2.36 -9.06 -10.72
N GLY A 131 2.73 -8.35 -11.79
CA GLY A 131 2.10 -7.09 -12.19
C GLY A 131 2.91 -5.84 -11.89
N LEU A 132 2.21 -4.80 -11.45
CA LEU A 132 2.71 -3.46 -11.20
C LEU A 132 3.40 -3.42 -9.83
N TYR A 133 4.60 -2.84 -9.74
CA TYR A 133 5.29 -2.62 -8.47
C TYR A 133 5.99 -1.28 -8.48
N GLY A 134 6.38 -0.81 -7.31
CA GLY A 134 7.19 0.38 -7.14
C GLY A 134 6.79 1.22 -5.94
N THR A 135 7.02 2.53 -6.03
CA THR A 135 6.94 3.44 -4.89
C THR A 135 6.25 4.74 -5.26
N ILE A 136 5.42 5.23 -4.35
CA ILE A 136 4.77 6.54 -4.43
C ILE A 136 5.14 7.34 -3.18
N TYR A 137 5.59 8.58 -3.38
CA TYR A 137 5.96 9.51 -2.32
C TYR A 137 4.91 10.60 -2.21
N THR A 138 4.43 10.89 -1.00
CA THR A 138 3.30 11.80 -0.78
C THR A 138 3.41 12.59 0.52
N LYS A 139 2.79 13.77 0.60
CA LYS A 139 2.75 14.55 1.85
C LYS A 139 1.72 14.00 2.84
N GLU A 140 0.58 13.56 2.31
CA GLU A 140 -0.55 13.07 3.10
C GLU A 140 -1.02 11.71 2.56
N LEU A 141 -1.29 10.79 3.48
CA LEU A 141 -1.88 9.49 3.19
C LEU A 141 -3.08 9.28 4.12
N GLY A 142 -4.21 8.88 3.53
CA GLY A 142 -5.38 8.42 4.26
C GLY A 142 -5.94 7.13 3.66
N PHE A 143 -6.61 6.37 4.51
CA PHE A 143 -7.27 5.12 4.16
C PHE A 143 -8.78 5.28 4.14
N GLY A 144 -9.44 4.60 3.22
CA GLY A 144 -10.84 4.24 3.33
C GLY A 144 -10.98 2.73 3.33
N LEU A 145 -12.03 2.23 3.99
CA LEU A 145 -12.32 0.80 4.06
C LEU A 145 -13.79 0.57 3.72
N GLN A 146 -14.04 -0.32 2.78
CA GLN A 146 -15.38 -0.77 2.41
C GLN A 146 -15.44 -2.29 2.57
N PRO A 147 -16.19 -2.81 3.56
CA PRO A 147 -16.41 -4.24 3.69
C PRO A 147 -17.06 -4.83 2.44
N MET A 148 -16.63 -6.04 2.08
CA MET A 148 -17.16 -6.80 0.94
C MET A 148 -17.88 -8.05 1.43
N PRO A 149 -18.98 -8.47 0.77
CA PRO A 149 -19.58 -9.77 1.03
C PRO A 149 -18.57 -10.88 0.70
N LYS A 150 -18.70 -11.99 1.43
CA LYS A 150 -17.85 -13.18 1.27
C LYS A 150 -18.16 -13.94 -0.02
#